data_AF-A0A0N0JKQ8-F1
#
_entry.id   AF-A0A0N0JKQ8-F1
#
_cell.length_a   1.000
_cell.length_b   1.000
_cell.length_c   1.000
_cell.angle_alpha   90.00
_cell.angle_beta   90.00
_cell.angle_gamma   90.00
#
_symmetry.space_group_name_H-M   'P 1'
#
loop_
_entity.id
_entity.type
_entity.pdbx_description
1 polymer ?
#
loop_
_entity_poly.entity_id
_entity_poly.type
_entity_poly.pdbx_seq_one_letter_code
_entity_poly.pdbx_strand_id
1 'polypeptide(L)'
;MFSPLAHPAPVFAQEAVVAAADKEALFTSPDPKLHANKQVVYHIMRDLLEAGHWDQADRFLTERYIQHNPNVASGRDTVVAFFTEVLKVEKKPIPEKLSTPVAFVTAEGDLVTVGIVREEKDSKDPSKTYTTTWYDTWRIVDGKADEHWDSAVKQ
;
A
#
# COMPACT_ATOMS: atom_id res chain seq x y z
N MET A 1 -41.51 -29.86 -27.65
CA MET A 1 -40.79 -29.27 -26.51
C MET A 1 -39.41 -28.87 -27.02
N PHE A 2 -39.11 -27.57 -27.09
CA PHE A 2 -37.78 -27.07 -27.45
C PHE A 2 -36.94 -26.99 -26.18
N SER A 3 -35.87 -27.79 -26.06
CA SER A 3 -34.82 -27.55 -25.07
C SER A 3 -33.99 -26.35 -25.52
N PRO A 4 -33.84 -25.29 -24.70
CA PRO A 4 -32.89 -24.25 -25.03
C PRO A 4 -31.47 -24.80 -24.79
N LEU A 5 -30.64 -24.74 -25.82
CA LEU A 5 -29.19 -24.90 -25.71
C LEU A 5 -28.66 -23.73 -24.86
N ALA A 6 -28.38 -24.00 -23.59
CA ALA A 6 -27.63 -23.09 -22.74
C ALA A 6 -26.22 -22.95 -23.33
N HIS A 7 -25.94 -21.80 -23.95
CA HIS A 7 -24.59 -21.46 -24.35
C HIS A 7 -23.82 -21.06 -23.09
N PRO A 8 -22.63 -21.64 -22.83
CA PRO A 8 -21.79 -21.16 -21.75
C PRO A 8 -21.41 -19.71 -22.06
N ALA A 9 -21.75 -18.79 -21.16
CA ALA A 9 -21.27 -17.43 -21.23
C ALA A 9 -19.74 -17.45 -21.21
N PRO A 10 -19.05 -16.62 -22.01
CA PRO A 10 -17.61 -16.55 -21.97
C PRO A 10 -17.18 -16.13 -20.56
N VAL A 11 -16.35 -16.96 -19.94
CA VAL A 11 -15.63 -16.58 -18.72
C VAL A 11 -14.60 -15.55 -19.16
N PHE A 12 -14.91 -14.26 -19.01
CA PHE A 12 -13.90 -13.23 -19.18
C PHE A 12 -12.84 -13.47 -18.10
N ALA A 13 -11.64 -13.84 -18.51
CA ALA A 13 -10.49 -13.88 -17.63
C ALA A 13 -10.31 -12.46 -17.06
N GLN A 14 -10.30 -12.35 -15.74
CA GLN A 14 -10.00 -11.09 -15.07
C GLN A 14 -8.57 -10.70 -15.43
N GLU A 15 -8.36 -9.46 -15.87
CA GLU A 15 -7.02 -8.91 -16.07
C GLU A 15 -6.30 -8.86 -14.72
N ALA A 16 -5.09 -9.42 -14.67
CA ALA A 16 -4.30 -9.44 -13.46
C ALA A 16 -3.81 -8.03 -13.12
N VAL A 17 -3.86 -7.66 -11.85
CA VAL A 17 -3.11 -6.51 -11.36
C VAL A 17 -1.63 -6.88 -11.39
N VAL A 18 -0.82 -6.10 -12.10
CA VAL A 18 0.61 -6.32 -12.27
C VAL A 18 1.41 -5.13 -11.72
N ALA A 19 2.59 -5.41 -11.20
CA ALA A 19 3.49 -4.37 -10.73
C ALA A 19 4.08 -3.59 -11.91
N ALA A 20 4.34 -2.29 -11.72
CA ALA A 20 5.06 -1.49 -12.69
C ALA A 20 6.50 -2.03 -12.87
N ALA A 21 6.98 -1.94 -14.11
CA ALA A 21 8.34 -2.31 -14.48
C ALA A 21 9.37 -1.44 -13.74
N ASP A 22 9.12 -0.12 -13.71
CA ASP A 22 9.90 0.85 -12.94
C ASP A 22 9.01 1.48 -11.85
N LYS A 23 9.12 0.95 -10.63
CA LYS A 23 8.36 1.43 -9.47
C LYS A 23 8.89 2.76 -8.94
N GLU A 24 10.20 2.97 -9.07
CA GLU A 24 10.90 4.16 -8.57
C GLU A 24 10.39 5.41 -9.29
N ALA A 25 10.22 5.30 -10.61
CA ALA A 25 9.67 6.38 -11.43
C ALA A 25 8.27 6.82 -10.96
N LEU A 26 7.45 5.93 -10.38
CA LEU A 26 6.11 6.25 -9.89
C LEU A 26 6.13 7.23 -8.71
N PHE A 27 7.20 7.22 -7.91
CA PHE A 27 7.37 8.13 -6.77
C PHE A 27 8.00 9.48 -7.14
N THR A 28 8.07 9.79 -8.44
CA THR A 28 8.53 11.09 -8.92
C THR A 28 7.39 11.92 -9.53
N SER A 29 7.61 13.23 -9.64
CA SER A 29 6.76 14.18 -10.33
C SER A 29 7.61 15.35 -10.83
N PRO A 30 7.25 15.98 -11.98
CA PRO A 30 7.84 17.26 -12.38
C PRO A 30 7.34 18.43 -11.51
N ASP A 31 6.18 18.29 -10.84
CA ASP A 31 5.72 19.25 -9.84
C ASP A 31 6.51 19.06 -8.54
N PRO A 32 7.25 20.08 -8.04
CA PRO A 32 8.12 19.93 -6.87
C PRO A 32 7.37 19.57 -5.58
N LYS A 33 6.13 20.05 -5.40
CA LYS A 33 5.33 19.75 -4.20
C LYS A 33 4.84 18.31 -4.23
N LEU A 34 4.28 17.87 -5.36
CA LEU A 34 3.85 16.48 -5.53
C LEU A 34 5.05 15.53 -5.45
N HIS A 35 6.20 15.93 -6.00
CA HIS A 35 7.45 15.16 -5.89
C HIS A 35 7.84 14.97 -4.42
N ALA A 36 7.92 16.05 -3.64
CA ALA A 36 8.27 15.98 -2.23
C ALA A 36 7.30 15.07 -1.44
N ASN A 37 6.00 15.19 -1.68
CA ASN A 37 5.00 14.33 -1.03
C ASN A 37 5.19 12.86 -1.39
N LYS A 38 5.42 12.54 -2.67
CA LYS A 38 5.68 11.17 -3.12
C LYS A 38 6.97 10.61 -2.51
N GLN A 39 8.01 11.42 -2.32
CA GLN A 39 9.25 10.98 -1.69
C GLN A 39 9.06 10.61 -0.22
N VAL A 40 8.20 11.33 0.52
CA VAL A 40 7.84 10.93 1.90
C VAL A 40 7.22 9.53 1.90
N VAL A 41 6.23 9.28 1.04
CA VAL A 41 5.57 7.96 0.95
C VAL A 41 6.53 6.88 0.47
N TYR A 42 7.41 7.18 -0.47
CA TYR A 42 8.44 6.24 -0.92
C TYR A 42 9.31 5.73 0.24
N HIS A 43 9.74 6.64 1.13
CA HIS A 43 10.50 6.26 2.32
C HIS A 43 9.66 5.51 3.37
N ILE A 44 8.37 5.83 3.51
CA ILE A 44 7.47 5.02 4.34
C ILE A 44 7.41 3.58 3.81
N MET A 45 7.23 3.41 2.50
CA MET A 45 7.18 2.11 1.84
C MET A 45 8.49 1.34 1.99
N ARG A 46 9.63 1.97 1.67
CA ARG A 46 10.93 1.30 1.58
C ARG A 46 11.62 1.15 2.92
N ASP A 47 11.69 2.22 3.71
CA ASP A 47 12.52 2.27 4.91
C ASP A 47 11.73 1.72 6.12
N LEU A 48 10.45 2.07 6.24
CA LEU A 48 9.61 1.64 7.37
C LEU A 48 8.92 0.29 7.11
N LEU A 49 8.05 0.21 6.10
CA LEU A 49 7.21 -0.97 5.86
C LEU A 49 8.02 -2.18 5.38
N GLU A 50 8.90 -2.00 4.40
CA GLU A 50 9.69 -3.10 3.83
C GLU A 50 10.93 -3.45 4.67
N ALA A 51 11.69 -2.44 5.10
CA ALA A 51 12.95 -2.63 5.83
C ALA A 51 12.82 -2.56 7.36
N GLY A 52 11.66 -2.20 7.91
CA GLY A 52 11.39 -2.28 9.35
C GLY A 52 12.03 -1.19 10.22
N HIS A 53 12.55 -0.10 9.65
CA HIS A 53 13.24 0.98 10.41
C HIS A 53 12.26 1.92 11.13
N TRP A 54 11.35 1.37 11.94
CA TRP A 54 10.35 2.12 12.70
C TRP A 54 10.95 3.06 13.76
N ASP A 55 12.23 2.90 14.09
CA ASP A 55 13.00 3.89 14.86
C ASP A 55 13.19 5.22 14.14
N GLN A 56 12.97 5.25 12.82
CA GLN A 56 13.04 6.46 11.98
C GLN A 56 11.64 7.02 11.68
N ALA A 57 10.59 6.51 12.32
CA ALA A 57 9.21 6.90 12.03
C ALA A 57 8.98 8.40 12.23
N ASP A 58 9.68 9.06 13.15
CA ASP A 58 9.55 10.50 13.40
C ASP A 58 10.00 11.36 12.21
N ARG A 59 10.86 10.83 11.33
CA ARG A 59 11.29 11.51 10.10
C ARG A 59 10.17 11.62 9.07
N PHE A 60 9.27 10.63 9.06
CA PHE A 60 8.26 10.49 8.01
C PHE A 60 6.83 10.63 8.49
N LEU A 61 6.56 10.45 9.79
CA LEU A 61 5.22 10.48 10.38
C LEU A 61 5.11 11.63 11.39
N THR A 62 4.00 12.37 11.36
CA THR A 62 3.69 13.34 12.41
C THR A 62 3.39 12.61 13.72
N GLU A 63 3.58 13.27 14.87
CA GLU A 63 3.26 12.68 16.17
C GLU A 63 1.77 12.32 16.28
N ARG A 64 0.89 13.15 15.72
CA ARG A 64 -0.57 13.00 15.76
C ARG A 64 -1.11 11.84 14.91
N TYR A 65 -0.34 11.38 13.91
CA TYR A 65 -0.70 10.39 12.88
C TYR A 65 -2.10 9.76 13.02
N ILE A 66 -3.08 10.26 12.26
CA ILE A 66 -4.43 9.71 12.25
C ILE A 66 -4.45 8.42 11.44
N GLN A 67 -4.97 7.35 12.04
CA GLN A 67 -5.05 6.03 11.42
C GLN A 67 -6.51 5.63 11.22
N HIS A 68 -6.86 5.27 9.99
CA HIS A 68 -8.20 4.75 9.64
C HIS A 68 -8.24 3.23 9.48
N ASN A 69 -7.07 2.54 9.48
CA ASN A 69 -7.03 1.09 9.58
C ASN A 69 -7.70 0.65 10.90
N PRO A 70 -8.77 -0.17 10.87
CA PRO A 70 -9.55 -0.52 12.05
C PRO A 70 -8.81 -1.38 13.08
N ASN A 71 -7.60 -1.85 12.76
CA ASN A 71 -6.79 -2.71 13.61
C ASN A 71 -5.71 -1.95 14.40
N VAL A 72 -5.56 -0.63 14.17
CA VAL A 72 -4.49 0.18 14.79
C VAL A 72 -5.05 1.54 15.20
N ALA A 73 -4.86 1.93 16.46
CA ALA A 73 -5.27 3.25 16.93
C ALA A 73 -4.36 4.37 16.37
N SER A 74 -4.90 5.57 16.22
CA SER A 74 -4.14 6.78 15.86
C SER A 74 -3.02 7.10 16.85
N GLY A 75 -1.98 7.79 16.35
CA GLY A 75 -0.76 8.17 17.04
C GLY A 75 0.47 7.54 16.38
N ARG A 76 1.59 8.27 16.27
CA ARG A 76 2.83 7.67 15.73
C ARG A 76 3.30 6.51 16.59
N ASP A 77 3.29 6.68 17.90
CA ASP A 77 3.83 5.68 18.84
C ASP A 77 2.98 4.40 18.83
N THR A 78 1.66 4.51 18.64
CA THR A 78 0.77 3.35 18.51
C THR A 78 1.01 2.58 17.20
N VAL A 79 1.27 3.30 16.10
CA VAL A 79 1.66 2.67 14.82
C VAL A 79 3.02 1.99 14.94
N VAL A 80 4.01 2.65 15.55
CA VAL A 80 5.33 2.05 15.79
C VAL A 80 5.20 0.77 16.61
N ALA A 81 4.49 0.81 17.74
CA ALA A 81 4.27 -0.36 18.60
C ALA A 81 3.51 -1.48 17.86
N PHE A 82 2.54 -1.14 17.01
CA PHE A 82 1.85 -2.14 16.20
C PHE A 82 2.81 -2.90 15.29
N PHE A 83 3.70 -2.20 14.57
CA PHE A 83 4.66 -2.89 13.70
C PHE A 83 5.77 -3.62 14.46
N THR A 84 6.29 -3.07 15.56
CA THR A 84 7.44 -3.65 16.28
C THR A 84 7.05 -4.70 17.32
N GLU A 85 5.90 -4.56 17.98
CA GLU A 85 5.50 -5.44 19.09
C GLU A 85 4.41 -6.44 18.69
N VAL A 86 3.42 -5.98 17.90
CA VAL A 86 2.29 -6.84 17.47
C VAL A 86 2.69 -7.67 16.24
N LEU A 87 3.11 -7.00 15.16
CA LEU A 87 3.55 -7.68 13.93
C LEU A 87 5.00 -8.18 14.02
N LYS A 88 5.77 -7.73 15.01
CA LYS A 88 7.17 -8.13 15.24
C LYS A 88 8.04 -7.98 14.00
N VAL A 89 7.86 -6.87 13.27
CA VAL A 89 8.66 -6.56 12.10
C VAL A 89 10.11 -6.31 12.52
N GLU A 90 11.02 -7.11 11.98
CA GLU A 90 12.45 -6.98 12.23
C GLU A 90 13.10 -6.01 11.23
N LYS A 91 14.09 -5.25 11.72
CA LYS A 91 14.92 -4.40 10.85
C LYS A 91 15.75 -5.25 9.90
N LYS A 92 15.79 -4.83 8.64
CA LYS A 92 16.62 -5.40 7.58
C LYS A 92 17.44 -4.29 6.91
N PRO A 93 18.49 -4.62 6.14
CA PRO A 93 19.15 -3.60 5.31
C PRO A 93 18.12 -2.90 4.42
N ILE A 94 18.16 -1.57 4.38
CA ILE A 94 17.30 -0.79 3.49
C ILE A 94 17.72 -1.13 2.05
N PRO A 95 16.82 -1.63 1.20
CA PRO A 95 17.17 -1.99 -0.15
C PRO A 95 17.44 -0.73 -0.97
N GLU A 96 18.28 -0.84 -2.01
CA GLU A 96 18.54 0.28 -2.93
C GLU A 96 17.26 0.72 -3.66
N LYS A 97 16.38 -0.24 -3.96
CA LYS A 97 15.10 -0.04 -4.66
C LYS A 97 13.98 -0.80 -3.94
N LEU A 98 12.76 -0.29 -4.04
CA LEU A 98 11.58 -0.89 -3.43
C LEU A 98 11.25 -2.24 -4.10
N SER A 99 11.13 -3.31 -3.30
CA SER A 99 10.72 -4.63 -3.81
C SER A 99 9.21 -4.83 -3.78
N THR A 100 8.50 -4.12 -2.90
CA THR A 100 7.03 -4.12 -2.81
C THR A 100 6.39 -3.99 -4.20
N PRO A 101 5.42 -4.85 -4.58
CA PRO A 101 4.90 -4.90 -5.94
C PRO A 101 3.90 -3.77 -6.22
N VAL A 102 4.39 -2.54 -6.33
CA VAL A 102 3.58 -1.36 -6.64
C VAL A 102 3.11 -1.40 -8.10
N ALA A 103 1.80 -1.27 -8.32
CA ALA A 103 1.17 -1.16 -9.63
C ALA A 103 1.13 0.29 -10.13
N PHE A 104 0.76 1.24 -9.26
CA PHE A 104 0.73 2.67 -9.58
C PHE A 104 0.88 3.54 -8.33
N VAL A 105 1.24 4.81 -8.53
CA VAL A 105 1.22 5.86 -7.49
C VAL A 105 0.61 7.14 -8.05
N THR A 106 -0.40 7.69 -7.37
CA THR A 106 -1.00 8.99 -7.70
C THR A 106 -0.75 9.99 -6.58
N ALA A 107 -0.67 11.27 -6.93
CA ALA A 107 -0.56 12.35 -5.96
C ALA A 107 -1.38 13.55 -6.45
N GLU A 108 -2.19 14.11 -5.57
CA GLU A 108 -2.99 15.32 -5.83
C GLU A 108 -3.13 16.12 -4.53
N GLY A 109 -2.84 17.42 -4.58
CA GLY A 109 -2.82 18.26 -3.39
C GLY A 109 -1.79 17.78 -2.37
N ASP A 110 -2.27 17.35 -1.20
CA ASP A 110 -1.49 16.78 -0.10
C ASP A 110 -1.67 15.26 0.05
N LEU A 111 -2.43 14.62 -0.84
CA LEU A 111 -2.67 13.18 -0.81
C LEU A 111 -1.74 12.43 -1.75
N VAL A 112 -1.25 11.28 -1.31
CA VAL A 112 -0.49 10.32 -2.12
C VAL A 112 -1.08 8.94 -1.91
N THR A 113 -1.50 8.28 -3.00
CA THR A 113 -2.06 6.93 -2.99
C THR A 113 -1.09 5.97 -3.69
N VAL A 114 -0.86 4.82 -3.05
CA VAL A 114 -0.09 3.70 -3.61
C VAL A 114 -1.05 2.53 -3.85
N GLY A 115 -1.11 2.07 -5.09
CA GLY A 115 -1.79 0.82 -5.44
C GLY A 115 -0.79 -0.32 -5.50
N ILE A 116 -0.97 -1.32 -4.63
CA ILE A 116 -0.06 -2.47 -4.47
C ILE A 116 -0.76 -3.72 -4.99
N VAL A 117 -0.04 -4.55 -5.74
CA VAL A 117 -0.52 -5.88 -6.14
C VAL A 117 -0.68 -6.73 -4.89
N ARG A 118 -1.88 -7.29 -4.70
CA ARG A 118 -2.20 -8.22 -3.63
C ARG A 118 -2.69 -9.53 -4.22
N GLU A 119 -2.02 -10.62 -3.90
CA GLU A 119 -2.47 -11.96 -4.27
C GLU A 119 -3.49 -12.45 -3.21
N GLU A 120 -4.60 -13.00 -3.68
CA GLU A 120 -5.67 -13.55 -2.85
C GLU A 120 -5.99 -14.98 -3.30
N LYS A 121 -6.52 -15.78 -2.37
CA LYS A 121 -7.02 -17.13 -2.68
C LYS A 121 -8.44 -17.04 -3.22
N ASP A 122 -8.76 -17.82 -4.24
CA ASP A 122 -10.13 -17.94 -4.70
C ASP A 122 -10.98 -18.67 -3.65
N SER A 123 -11.99 -17.97 -3.12
CA SER A 123 -12.96 -18.52 -2.15
C SER A 123 -13.74 -19.74 -2.67
N LYS A 124 -13.89 -19.87 -4.00
CA LYS A 124 -14.62 -20.97 -4.65
C LYS A 124 -13.72 -22.14 -5.02
N ASP A 125 -12.42 -21.89 -5.17
CA ASP A 125 -11.41 -22.90 -5.50
C ASP A 125 -10.10 -22.57 -4.79
N PRO A 126 -9.89 -23.04 -3.55
CA PRO A 126 -8.70 -22.70 -2.76
C PRO A 126 -7.36 -23.15 -3.35
N SER A 127 -7.37 -23.96 -4.42
CA SER A 127 -6.16 -24.32 -5.18
C SER A 127 -5.69 -23.23 -6.15
N LYS A 128 -6.53 -22.22 -6.39
CA LYS A 128 -6.26 -21.09 -7.28
C LYS A 128 -6.03 -19.80 -6.50
N THR A 129 -5.27 -18.90 -7.12
CA THR A 129 -5.07 -17.53 -6.67
C THR A 129 -5.46 -16.55 -7.77
N TYR A 130 -5.74 -15.31 -7.38
CA TYR A 130 -5.94 -14.19 -8.28
C TYR A 130 -5.27 -12.94 -7.68
N THR A 131 -5.01 -11.93 -8.50
CA THR A 131 -4.50 -10.65 -7.99
C THR A 131 -5.61 -9.61 -7.93
N THR A 132 -5.50 -8.76 -6.92
CA THR A 132 -6.31 -7.55 -6.71
C THR A 132 -5.40 -6.41 -6.25
N THR A 133 -5.97 -5.26 -5.94
CA THR A 133 -5.21 -4.10 -5.47
C THR A 133 -5.47 -3.85 -4.00
N TRP A 134 -4.39 -3.74 -3.23
CA TRP A 134 -4.40 -3.08 -1.93
C TRP A 134 -4.07 -1.61 -2.11
N TYR A 135 -4.83 -0.73 -1.47
CA TYR A 135 -4.59 0.71 -1.53
C TYR A 135 -4.16 1.20 -0.17
N ASP A 136 -3.09 1.99 -0.15
CA ASP A 136 -2.71 2.83 0.98
C ASP A 136 -2.69 4.29 0.50
N THR A 137 -3.26 5.20 1.28
CA THR A 137 -3.26 6.63 0.99
C THR A 137 -2.81 7.40 2.21
N TRP A 138 -1.89 8.33 2.02
CA TRP A 138 -1.41 9.24 3.07
C TRP A 138 -1.73 10.69 2.74
N ARG A 139 -2.11 11.46 3.75
CA ARG A 139 -2.07 12.92 3.74
C ARG A 139 -0.74 13.41 4.26
N ILE A 140 -0.10 14.31 3.53
CA ILE A 140 1.21 14.88 3.87
C ILE A 140 1.07 16.31 4.39
N VAL A 141 1.57 16.56 5.60
CA VAL A 141 1.63 17.88 6.24
C VAL A 141 3.07 18.16 6.64
N ASP A 142 3.60 19.32 6.23
CA ASP A 142 4.95 19.78 6.55
C ASP A 142 6.06 18.73 6.32
N GLY A 143 5.94 17.98 5.22
CA GLY A 143 6.92 16.96 4.82
C GLY A 143 6.80 15.63 5.56
N LYS A 144 5.69 15.37 6.25
CA LYS A 144 5.42 14.10 6.96
C LYS A 144 4.01 13.61 6.69
N ALA A 145 3.81 12.29 6.69
CA ALA A 145 2.48 11.70 6.70
C ALA A 145 1.79 11.94 8.03
N ASP A 146 0.60 12.50 7.97
CA ASP A 146 -0.20 12.93 9.12
C ASP A 146 -1.50 12.14 9.28
N GLU A 147 -2.00 11.55 8.19
CA GLU A 147 -3.23 10.78 8.18
C GLU A 147 -3.13 9.66 7.14
N HIS A 148 -3.72 8.50 7.42
CA HIS A 148 -3.63 7.31 6.58
C HIS A 148 -4.94 6.53 6.47
N TRP A 149 -5.25 6.10 5.24
CA TRP A 149 -6.34 5.19 4.92
C TRP A 149 -5.81 3.99 4.15
N ASP A 150 -6.38 2.82 4.41
CA ASP A 150 -6.13 1.62 3.63
C ASP A 150 -7.41 0.80 3.38
N SER A 151 -7.26 -0.36 2.74
CA SER A 151 -8.36 -1.29 2.45
C SER A 151 -8.61 -2.31 3.57
N ALA A 152 -8.08 -2.09 4.77
CA ALA A 152 -8.18 -3.07 5.85
C ALA A 152 -9.61 -3.20 6.40
N VAL A 153 -9.98 -4.44 6.66
CA VAL A 153 -11.16 -4.78 7.46
C VAL A 153 -10.71 -5.24 8.86
N LYS A 154 -11.62 -5.19 9.83
CA LYS A 154 -11.35 -5.65 11.19
C LYS A 154 -11.08 -7.16 11.18
N GLN A 155 -9.98 -7.57 11.80
CA GLN A 155 -9.60 -8.98 11.96
C GLN A 155 -10.01 -9.54 13.33
#